data_AF-A0AAU4PMQ5-F1
#
_entry.id   AF-A0AAU4PMQ5-F1
#
_cell.length_a   1.000
_cell.length_b   1.000
_cell.length_c   1.000
_cell.angle_alpha   90.00
_cell.angle_beta   90.00
_cell.angle_gamma   90.00
#
_symmetry.space_group_name_H-M   'P 1'
#
loop_
_entity.id
_entity.type
_entity.pdbx_description
1 polymer ?
#
loop_
_entity_poly.entity_id
_entity_poly.type
_entity_poly.pdbx_seq_one_letter_code
_entity_poly.pdbx_strand_id
1 'polypeptide(L)'
;MPQSSTCPAEADAYLAVCGHTHLFPGARCRVQGLPDPQAFAAVPWSIDLALRFSDDVVTDVELRVEDPAGAVLTVPAYTTGAGTPVDGHKWLIREISRTGDEVELTVGSRPRT
;
A
#
# COMPACT_ATOMS: atom_id res chain seq x y z
N MET A 1 7.03 39.13 -13.86
CA MET A 1 7.32 37.96 -12.99
C MET A 1 6.21 36.95 -13.19
N PRO A 2 6.37 35.87 -13.96
CA PRO A 2 5.43 34.77 -13.90
C PRO A 2 5.80 33.89 -12.71
N GLN A 3 4.91 33.77 -11.74
CA GLN A 3 5.02 32.75 -10.71
C GLN A 3 4.67 31.42 -11.36
N SER A 4 5.68 30.55 -11.49
CA SER A 4 5.48 29.14 -11.84
C SER A 4 4.69 28.49 -10.71
N SER A 5 3.39 28.31 -10.91
CA SER A 5 2.62 27.34 -10.15
C SER A 5 3.06 25.94 -10.60
N THR A 6 4.17 25.46 -10.04
CA THR A 6 4.44 24.03 -10.02
C THR A 6 3.41 23.44 -9.06
N CYS A 7 2.31 22.92 -9.61
CA CYS A 7 1.56 21.87 -8.93
C CYS A 7 2.59 20.81 -8.51
N PRO A 8 2.63 20.37 -7.25
CA PRO A 8 3.42 19.19 -6.92
C PRO A 8 2.89 18.07 -7.82
N ALA A 9 3.80 17.39 -8.53
CA ALA A 9 3.45 16.23 -9.32
C ALA A 9 2.52 15.35 -8.46
N GLU A 10 1.29 15.10 -8.92
CA GLU A 10 0.50 14.01 -8.38
C GLU A 10 1.41 12.79 -8.46
N ALA A 11 1.88 12.32 -7.31
CA ALA A 11 2.58 11.05 -7.26
C ALA A 11 1.54 10.03 -7.70
N ASP A 12 1.67 9.52 -8.92
CA ASP A 12 0.77 8.52 -9.48
C ASP A 12 0.76 7.33 -8.52
N ALA A 13 -0.35 7.14 -7.79
CA ALA A 13 -0.48 6.07 -6.84
C ALA A 13 -0.56 4.74 -7.59
N TYR A 14 0.25 3.76 -7.20
CA TYR A 14 0.19 2.44 -7.84
C TYR A 14 -1.03 1.67 -7.34
N LEU A 15 -1.71 0.94 -8.23
CA LEU A 15 -2.82 0.09 -7.82
C LEU A 15 -2.28 -1.09 -7.00
N ALA A 16 -2.85 -1.31 -5.82
CA ALA A 16 -2.67 -2.52 -5.05
C ALA A 16 -4.00 -3.27 -4.93
N VAL A 17 -4.03 -4.58 -5.17
CA VAL A 17 -5.25 -5.39 -5.06
C VAL A 17 -5.14 -6.36 -3.90
N CYS A 18 -6.13 -6.34 -3.00
CA CYS A 18 -6.27 -7.31 -1.90
C CYS A 18 -7.47 -8.24 -2.15
N GLY A 19 -7.27 -9.54 -1.93
CA GLY A 19 -8.33 -10.55 -2.07
C GLY A 19 -9.34 -10.60 -0.92
N HIS A 20 -9.33 -9.61 -0.03
CA HIS A 20 -10.20 -9.53 1.13
C HIS A 20 -10.84 -8.14 1.23
N THR A 21 -11.85 -8.00 2.08
CA THR A 21 -12.49 -6.70 2.39
C THR A 21 -11.77 -5.91 3.47
N HIS A 22 -10.75 -6.51 4.10
CA HIS A 22 -9.93 -5.87 5.12
C HIS A 22 -8.55 -6.53 5.26
N LEU A 23 -7.63 -5.81 5.89
CA LEU A 23 -6.29 -6.30 6.19
C LEU A 23 -6.23 -6.99 7.56
N PHE A 24 -5.40 -8.02 7.63
CA PHE A 24 -5.07 -8.79 8.81
C PHE A 24 -3.68 -9.40 8.64
N PRO A 25 -3.02 -9.88 9.72
CA PRO A 25 -1.72 -10.54 9.60
C PRO A 25 -1.80 -11.76 8.68
N GLY A 26 -1.03 -11.76 7.60
CA GLY A 26 -1.02 -12.77 6.55
C GLY A 26 -1.83 -12.41 5.30
N ALA A 27 -2.62 -11.33 5.33
CA ALA A 27 -3.28 -10.81 4.14
C ALA A 27 -2.24 -10.41 3.08
N ARG A 28 -2.60 -10.58 1.80
CA ARG A 28 -1.71 -10.31 0.66
C ARG A 28 -2.29 -9.22 -0.22
N CYS A 29 -1.43 -8.29 -0.61
CA CYS A 29 -1.77 -7.23 -1.57
C CYS A 29 -0.79 -7.30 -2.74
N ARG A 30 -1.30 -7.23 -3.98
CA ARG A 30 -0.45 -7.22 -5.17
C ARG A 30 -0.38 -5.83 -5.76
N VAL A 31 0.81 -5.25 -5.76
CA VAL A 31 1.10 -3.94 -6.35
C VAL A 31 1.35 -4.12 -7.84
N GLN A 32 0.67 -3.31 -8.64
CA GLN A 32 0.65 -3.36 -10.09
C GLN A 32 1.27 -2.09 -10.70
N GLY A 33 1.80 -2.21 -11.92
CA GLY A 33 2.28 -1.06 -12.69
C GLY A 33 3.58 -0.42 -12.18
N LEU A 34 4.28 -1.08 -11.25
CA LEU A 34 5.62 -0.64 -10.86
C LEU A 34 6.57 -0.67 -12.06
N PRO A 35 7.39 0.36 -12.28
CA PRO A 35 8.32 0.42 -13.41
C PRO A 35 9.42 -0.65 -13.31
N ASP A 36 9.85 -1.00 -12.09
CA ASP A 36 10.79 -2.09 -11.83
C ASP A 36 10.36 -2.91 -10.60
N PRO A 37 9.49 -3.92 -10.79
CA PRO A 37 9.02 -4.79 -9.70
C PRO A 37 10.16 -5.58 -9.03
N GLN A 38 11.23 -5.88 -9.76
CA GLN A 38 12.35 -6.66 -9.25
C GLN A 38 13.23 -5.81 -8.33
N ALA A 39 13.57 -4.59 -8.73
CA ALA A 39 14.30 -3.65 -7.88
C ALA A 39 13.50 -3.33 -6.62
N PHE A 40 12.18 -3.11 -6.74
CA PHE A 40 11.31 -2.83 -5.60
C PHE A 40 11.29 -3.98 -4.59
N ALA A 41 11.16 -5.22 -5.06
CA ALA A 41 11.16 -6.38 -4.17
C ALA A 41 12.51 -6.60 -3.45
N ALA A 42 13.62 -6.23 -4.10
CA ALA A 42 14.96 -6.37 -3.52
C ALA A 42 15.29 -5.25 -2.52
N VAL A 43 14.96 -4.00 -2.86
CA VAL A 43 15.21 -2.81 -2.04
C VAL A 43 13.96 -1.92 -2.12
N PRO A 44 12.98 -2.13 -1.22
CA PRO A 44 11.74 -1.36 -1.23
C PRO A 44 11.99 0.13 -1.02
N TRP A 45 11.23 0.97 -1.72
CA TRP A 45 11.17 2.41 -1.48
C TRP A 45 9.74 2.85 -1.16
N SER A 46 9.60 4.03 -0.57
CA SER A 46 8.28 4.58 -0.20
C SER A 46 7.46 4.91 -1.46
N ILE A 47 6.19 4.49 -1.48
CA ILE A 47 5.25 4.74 -2.57
C ILE A 47 3.84 4.98 -2.03
N ASP A 48 3.03 5.67 -2.82
CA ASP A 48 1.60 5.81 -2.60
C ASP A 48 0.85 4.74 -3.38
N LEU A 49 -0.21 4.21 -2.78
CA LEU A 49 -0.98 3.10 -3.33
C LEU A 49 -2.47 3.42 -3.30
N ALA A 50 -3.17 3.09 -4.39
CA ALA A 50 -4.62 2.94 -4.37
C ALA A 50 -4.93 1.48 -4.03
N LEU A 51 -5.31 1.17 -2.78
CA LEU A 51 -5.63 -0.19 -2.36
C LEU A 51 -7.08 -0.51 -2.67
N ARG A 52 -7.30 -1.43 -3.62
CA ARG A 52 -8.61 -2.00 -3.94
C ARG A 52 -8.81 -3.32 -3.22
N PHE A 53 -9.87 -3.39 -2.42
CA PHE A 53 -10.31 -4.60 -1.73
C PHE A 53 -11.21 -5.48 -2.63
N SER A 54 -11.52 -6.70 -2.18
CA SER A 54 -12.29 -7.67 -2.96
C SER A 54 -13.74 -7.26 -3.25
N ASP A 55 -14.25 -6.27 -2.52
CA ASP A 55 -15.58 -5.67 -2.66
C ASP A 55 -15.53 -4.33 -3.42
N ASP A 56 -14.46 -4.09 -4.18
CA ASP A 56 -14.21 -2.90 -5.01
C ASP A 56 -14.10 -1.57 -4.25
N VAL A 57 -14.11 -1.60 -2.90
CA VAL A 57 -13.74 -0.43 -2.10
C VAL A 57 -12.28 -0.08 -2.36
N VAL A 58 -12.02 1.19 -2.67
CA VAL A 58 -10.68 1.73 -2.89
C VAL A 58 -10.33 2.69 -1.76
N THR A 59 -9.09 2.63 -1.29
CA THR A 59 -8.57 3.52 -0.26
C THR A 59 -7.15 3.94 -0.61
N ASP A 60 -6.85 5.22 -0.45
CA ASP A 60 -5.49 5.74 -0.59
C ASP A 60 -4.68 5.31 0.64
N VAL A 61 -3.59 4.58 0.41
CA VAL A 61 -2.72 4.05 1.45
C VAL A 61 -1.27 4.38 1.14
N GLU A 62 -0.49 4.54 2.20
CA GLU A 62 0.91 4.91 2.08
C GLU A 62 1.78 3.72 2.49
N LEU A 63 2.67 3.27 1.60
CA LEU A 63 3.74 2.36 1.97
C LEU A 63 5.00 3.18 2.21
N ARG A 64 5.47 3.20 3.45
CA ARG A 64 6.68 3.95 3.86
C ARG A 64 7.74 2.97 4.35
N VAL A 65 8.97 3.15 3.90
CA VAL A 65 10.11 2.35 4.35
C VAL A 65 10.87 3.16 5.39
N GLU A 66 10.80 2.72 6.64
CA GLU A 66 11.40 3.39 7.79
C GLU A 66 12.54 2.53 8.34
N ASP A 67 13.77 3.05 8.38
CA ASP A 67 14.87 2.36 9.06
C ASP A 67 14.81 2.66 10.58
N PRO A 68 14.89 1.66 11.49
CA PRO A 68 15.07 0.22 11.26
C PRO A 68 13.76 -0.59 11.27
N ALA A 69 12.59 0.06 11.30
CA ALA A 69 11.28 -0.59 11.44
C ALA A 69 10.86 -1.45 10.22
N GLY A 70 11.48 -1.21 9.06
CA GLY A 70 11.14 -1.84 7.80
C GLY A 70 10.00 -1.11 7.07
N ALA A 71 9.33 -1.84 6.18
CA ALA A 71 8.20 -1.30 5.42
C ALA A 71 6.91 -1.28 6.27
N VAL A 72 6.26 -0.13 6.33
CA VAL A 72 5.01 0.11 7.06
C VAL A 72 3.93 0.59 6.08
N LEU A 73 2.80 -0.10 6.06
CA LEU A 73 1.62 0.29 5.30
C LEU A 73 0.64 1.02 6.23
N THR A 74 0.35 2.28 5.94
CA THR A 74 -0.64 3.09 6.65
C THR A 74 -1.95 3.08 5.88
N VAL A 75 -3.00 2.54 6.49
CA VAL A 75 -4.34 2.44 5.91
C VAL A 75 -5.28 3.32 6.73
N PRO A 76 -5.94 4.33 6.16
CA PRO A 76 -6.93 5.14 6.87
C PRO A 76 -8.19 4.31 7.16
N ALA A 77 -9.12 4.87 7.94
CA ALA A 77 -10.42 4.25 8.14
C ALA A 77 -11.21 4.22 6.82
N TYR A 78 -11.96 3.14 6.59
CA TYR A 78 -12.82 2.99 5.41
C TYR A 78 -14.09 2.22 5.76
N THR A 79 -15.03 2.19 4.85
CA THR A 79 -16.27 1.41 4.99
C THR A 79 -16.30 0.37 3.88
N THR A 80 -16.53 -0.88 4.23
CA THR A 80 -16.65 -1.97 3.25
C THR A 80 -17.87 -1.76 2.34
N GLY A 81 -17.93 -2.47 1.22
CA GLY A 81 -19.07 -2.41 0.30
C GLY A 81 -20.40 -2.83 0.96
N ALA A 82 -20.34 -3.60 2.05
CA ALA A 82 -21.49 -3.97 2.86
C ALA A 82 -21.88 -2.91 3.92
N GLY A 83 -21.19 -1.77 3.98
CA GLY A 83 -21.47 -0.71 4.95
C GLY A 83 -20.83 -0.93 6.33
N THR A 84 -19.87 -1.86 6.47
CA THR A 84 -19.20 -2.10 7.76
C THR A 84 -18.04 -1.12 7.94
N PRO A 85 -17.99 -0.31 9.01
CA PRO A 85 -16.86 0.57 9.27
C PRO A 85 -15.64 -0.23 9.72
N VAL A 86 -14.47 0.15 9.21
CA VAL A 86 -13.17 -0.39 9.59
C VAL A 86 -12.26 0.75 10.01
N ASP A 87 -11.66 0.64 11.18
CA ASP A 87 -10.75 1.64 11.71
C ASP A 87 -9.42 1.70 10.92
N GLY A 88 -8.82 2.89 10.93
CA GLY A 88 -7.49 3.10 10.34
C GLY A 88 -6.40 2.38 11.14
N HIS A 89 -5.48 1.74 10.43
CA HIS A 89 -4.42 0.94 11.03
C HIS A 89 -3.11 1.07 10.28
N LYS A 90 -2.00 1.00 11.02
CA LYS A 90 -0.67 0.78 10.47
C LYS A 90 -0.33 -0.70 10.53
N TRP A 91 0.35 -1.20 9.50
CA TRP A 91 0.75 -2.60 9.38
C TRP A 91 2.21 -2.69 9.01
N LEU A 92 2.98 -3.52 9.74
CA LEU A 92 4.30 -3.92 9.26
C LEU A 92 4.12 -4.83 8.04
N ILE A 93 4.92 -4.64 7.01
CA ILE A 93 5.00 -5.60 5.90
C ILE A 93 6.07 -6.62 6.25
N ARG A 94 5.64 -7.88 6.41
CA ARG A 94 6.53 -8.98 6.81
C ARG A 94 7.39 -9.47 5.65
N GLU A 95 6.87 -9.39 4.43
CA GLU A 95 7.51 -9.93 3.25
C GLU A 95 7.10 -9.14 2.02
N ILE A 96 8.06 -8.88 1.14
CA ILE A 96 7.88 -8.25 -0.16
C ILE A 96 8.55 -9.16 -1.17
N SER A 97 7.78 -9.67 -2.14
CA SER A 97 8.29 -10.60 -3.13
C SER A 97 7.72 -10.30 -4.52
N ARG A 98 8.50 -10.56 -5.56
CA ARG A 98 8.06 -10.39 -6.95
C ARG A 98 7.23 -11.60 -7.38
N THR A 99 6.09 -11.36 -8.02
CA THR A 99 5.25 -12.38 -8.66
C THR A 99 4.94 -11.95 -10.09
N GLY A 100 5.66 -12.49 -11.08
CA GLY A 100 5.53 -12.05 -12.47
C GLY A 100 5.92 -10.58 -12.62
N ASP A 101 5.01 -9.74 -13.08
CA ASP A 101 5.21 -8.29 -13.23
C ASP A 101 4.61 -7.48 -12.07
N GLU A 102 4.13 -8.17 -11.03
CA GLU A 102 3.59 -7.58 -9.81
C GLU A 102 4.54 -7.79 -8.62
N VAL A 103 4.30 -7.02 -7.55
CA VAL A 103 4.92 -7.26 -6.24
C VAL A 103 3.86 -7.66 -5.24
N GLU A 104 4.03 -8.80 -4.58
CA GLU A 104 3.19 -9.24 -3.47
C GLU A 104 3.75 -8.71 -2.14
N LEU A 105 2.93 -7.96 -1.42
CA LEU A 105 3.15 -7.54 -0.04
C LEU A 105 2.40 -8.50 0.89
N THR A 106 3.09 -9.09 1.85
CA THR A 106 2.45 -9.86 2.93
C THR A 106 2.36 -9.00 4.18
N VAL A 107 1.12 -8.72 4.59
CA VAL A 107 0.81 -7.97 5.81
C VAL A 107 1.27 -8.76 7.03
N GLY A 108 2.00 -8.10 7.92
CA GLY A 108 2.47 -8.62 9.20
C GLY A 108 1.61 -8.13 10.37
N SER A 109 2.23 -8.04 11.54
CA SER A 109 1.59 -7.51 12.74
C SER A 109 1.46 -5.98 12.68
N ARG A 110 0.59 -5.42 13.52
CA ARG A 110 0.59 -3.98 13.77
C ARG A 110 1.90 -3.57 14.45
N PRO A 111 2.50 -2.42 14.09
CA PRO A 111 3.68 -1.91 14.79
C PRO A 111 3.32 -1.67 16.27
N ARG A 112 4.26 -1.97 17.16
CA ARG A 112 4.11 -1.64 18.58
C ARG A 112 4.17 -0.11 18.72
N THR A 113 3.11 0.48 19.25
CA THR A 113 3.05 1.88 19.69
C THR A 113 3.81 2.09 20.99
#